data_AF-A0A7C5JXM1-F1
#
_entry.id   AF-A0A7C5JXM1-F1
#
_cell.length_a   1.000
_cell.length_b   1.000
_cell.length_c   1.000
_cell.angle_alpha   90.00
_cell.angle_beta   90.00
_cell.angle_gamma   90.00
#
_symmetry.space_group_name_H-M   'P 1'
#
loop_
_entity.id
_entity.type
_entity.pdbx_description
1 polymer ?
#
loop_
_entity_poly.entity_id
_entity_poly.type
_entity_poly.pdbx_seq_one_letter_code
_entity_poly.pdbx_strand_id
1 'polypeptide(L)'
;MYASKGDGLQELGRLMRETLATLLERLKRRTGVPPEAIHKATVVGNTTMIHLFLGLPPESIRLTPYIPAANQPKPYLASELDLPLHPHASVDCLPGVASYVGADITAGVLASSMTDDDRLSLFIDVGTNGETVLGSRDWLLTCACSAGPAFEGAGVVDGMRATEGAIEEVWVHSQTYEPTYRVIGGGKPRGLCGSGLISLLAELFVTGVIDRGGNVKLNLDTPRVREGEHGPEYVVAWADETATGRDIALTKVDVENLLRAKAAIYAGYSVLANGVGVDLADVQQVLIGGAFGKYINVENAVKIGLLPDLPWDRFHFLGNTAVLGAYLALLSQEARQRVKEIAERMTYVELSADNTFYDAFMAALFLPHTDIARFPSVAETWERQGTASQPTAATNMKEQSDG
;
A
#
# COMPACT_ATOMS: atom_id res chain seq x y z
N MET A 1 -24.45 8.30 2.58
CA MET A 1 -23.94 6.96 2.95
C MET A 1 -24.93 5.92 2.46
N TYR A 2 -24.46 4.80 1.90
CA TYR A 2 -25.34 3.71 1.43
C TYR A 2 -26.01 3.00 2.61
N ALA A 3 -25.22 2.60 3.61
CA ALA A 3 -25.68 1.86 4.79
C ALA A 3 -26.82 2.56 5.56
N SER A 4 -26.83 3.91 5.60
CA SER A 4 -27.84 4.70 6.31
C SER A 4 -29.16 4.90 5.56
N LYS A 5 -29.30 4.33 4.38
CA LYS A 5 -30.50 4.49 3.53
C LYS A 5 -31.27 3.18 3.45
N GLY A 6 -32.54 3.21 3.86
CA GLY A 6 -33.43 2.06 3.74
C GLY A 6 -32.86 0.83 4.44
N ASP A 7 -32.72 -0.27 3.70
CA ASP A 7 -32.15 -1.56 4.10
C ASP A 7 -30.67 -1.71 3.73
N GLY A 8 -29.98 -0.63 3.38
CA GLY A 8 -28.61 -0.67 2.87
C GLY A 8 -27.59 -1.29 3.82
N LEU A 9 -27.78 -1.17 5.14
CA LEU A 9 -26.93 -1.83 6.14
C LEU A 9 -27.12 -3.36 6.10
N GLN A 10 -28.37 -3.81 6.09
CA GLN A 10 -28.71 -5.23 6.02
C GLN A 10 -28.21 -5.84 4.71
N GLU A 11 -28.35 -5.10 3.61
CA GLU A 11 -27.86 -5.53 2.30
C GLU A 11 -26.34 -5.69 2.27
N LEU A 12 -25.58 -4.68 2.71
CA LEU A 12 -24.12 -4.76 2.75
C LEU A 12 -23.64 -5.90 3.64
N GLY A 13 -24.24 -6.07 4.82
CA GLY A 13 -23.94 -7.20 5.70
C GLY A 13 -24.23 -8.55 5.04
N ARG A 14 -25.37 -8.68 4.36
CA ARG A 14 -25.75 -9.91 3.62
C ARG A 14 -24.73 -10.23 2.53
N LEU A 15 -24.33 -9.26 1.71
CA LEU A 15 -23.37 -9.47 0.61
C LEU A 15 -22.01 -9.98 1.11
N MET A 16 -21.54 -9.49 2.26
CA MET A 16 -20.31 -10.01 2.86
C MET A 16 -20.47 -11.44 3.36
N ARG A 17 -21.59 -11.77 4.01
CA ARG A 17 -21.88 -13.13 4.47
C ARG A 17 -22.04 -14.12 3.31
N GLU A 18 -22.63 -13.69 2.19
CA GLU A 18 -22.70 -14.48 0.95
C GLU A 18 -21.33 -14.74 0.33
N THR A 19 -20.43 -13.75 0.41
CA THR A 19 -19.04 -13.92 -0.02
C THR A 19 -18.34 -14.98 0.86
N LEU A 20 -18.52 -14.93 2.18
CA LEU A 20 -18.01 -15.94 3.09
C LEU A 20 -18.59 -17.33 2.80
N ALA A 21 -19.90 -17.44 2.58
CA ALA A 21 -20.55 -18.69 2.19
C ALA A 21 -19.94 -19.29 0.91
N THR A 22 -19.68 -18.45 -0.09
CA THR A 22 -19.02 -18.87 -1.33
C THR A 22 -17.60 -19.39 -1.07
N LEU A 23 -16.85 -18.74 -0.18
CA LEU A 23 -15.50 -19.19 0.20
C LEU A 23 -15.53 -20.49 1.00
N LEU A 24 -16.50 -20.68 1.89
CA LEU A 24 -16.70 -21.92 2.65
C LEU A 24 -17.05 -23.09 1.73
N GLU A 25 -17.90 -22.89 0.72
CA GLU A 25 -18.18 -23.93 -0.28
C GLU A 25 -16.95 -24.28 -1.12
N ARG A 26 -16.11 -23.30 -1.45
CA ARG A 26 -14.81 -23.56 -2.10
C ARG A 26 -13.88 -24.37 -1.18
N LEU A 27 -13.86 -24.06 0.12
CA LEU A 27 -13.06 -24.78 1.11
C LEU A 27 -13.54 -26.23 1.23
N LYS A 28 -14.86 -26.45 1.37
CA LYS A 28 -15.50 -27.77 1.39
C LYS A 28 -15.11 -28.62 0.19
N ARG A 29 -15.17 -28.05 -1.04
CA ARG A 29 -14.73 -28.77 -2.24
C ARG A 29 -13.26 -29.17 -2.22
N ARG A 30 -12.40 -28.40 -1.56
CA ARG A 30 -10.95 -28.65 -1.48
C ARG A 30 -10.56 -29.62 -0.37
N THR A 31 -11.27 -29.60 0.75
CA THR A 31 -10.87 -30.35 1.96
C THR A 31 -11.82 -31.51 2.30
N GLY A 32 -13.03 -31.52 1.75
CA GLY A 32 -14.09 -32.44 2.13
C GLY A 32 -14.76 -32.09 3.47
N VAL A 33 -14.30 -31.06 4.18
CA VAL A 33 -14.86 -30.65 5.47
C VAL A 33 -16.13 -29.84 5.24
N PRO A 34 -17.30 -30.30 5.72
CA PRO A 34 -18.53 -29.54 5.60
C PRO A 34 -18.49 -28.30 6.51
N PRO A 35 -19.05 -27.15 6.09
CA PRO A 35 -19.07 -25.94 6.91
C PRO A 35 -19.68 -26.13 8.31
N GLU A 36 -20.64 -27.05 8.43
CA GLU A 36 -21.30 -27.43 9.68
C GLU A 36 -20.37 -28.13 10.68
N ALA A 37 -19.18 -28.59 10.25
CA ALA A 37 -18.15 -29.14 11.14
C ALA A 37 -17.21 -28.07 11.73
N ILE A 38 -17.39 -26.79 11.33
CA ILE A 38 -16.57 -25.68 11.82
C ILE A 38 -17.21 -25.11 13.08
N HIS A 39 -16.53 -25.23 14.21
CA HIS A 39 -17.02 -24.80 15.54
C HIS A 39 -16.45 -23.46 16.02
N LYS A 40 -15.49 -22.87 15.29
CA LYS A 40 -14.90 -21.58 15.65
C LYS A 40 -14.41 -20.84 14.41
N ALA A 41 -14.63 -19.53 14.37
CA ALA A 41 -14.12 -18.63 13.35
C ALA A 41 -13.57 -17.35 14.00
N THR A 42 -12.43 -16.87 13.51
CA THR A 42 -11.87 -15.58 13.89
C THR A 42 -11.92 -14.65 12.68
N VAL A 43 -12.47 -13.46 12.89
CA VAL A 43 -12.73 -12.46 11.85
C VAL A 43 -11.91 -11.21 12.15
N VAL A 44 -11.25 -10.68 11.12
CA VAL A 44 -10.46 -9.46 11.16
C VAL A 44 -10.82 -8.59 9.98
N GLY A 45 -10.60 -7.29 10.13
CA GLY A 45 -10.84 -6.28 9.10
C GLY A 45 -10.88 -4.90 9.72
N ASN A 46 -10.83 -3.88 8.88
CA ASN A 46 -10.97 -2.51 9.34
C ASN A 46 -12.33 -2.31 10.03
N THR A 47 -12.43 -1.27 10.84
CA THR A 47 -13.58 -1.01 11.70
C THR A 47 -14.88 -0.94 10.92
N THR A 48 -14.88 -0.34 9.73
CA THR A 48 -16.09 -0.28 8.87
C THR A 48 -16.52 -1.68 8.42
N MET A 49 -15.58 -2.52 7.97
CA MET A 49 -15.89 -3.90 7.56
C MET A 49 -16.46 -4.73 8.71
N ILE A 50 -15.91 -4.61 9.93
CA ILE A 50 -16.46 -5.30 11.11
C ILE A 50 -17.87 -4.82 11.43
N HIS A 51 -18.16 -3.52 11.32
CA HIS A 51 -19.50 -2.98 11.56
C HIS A 51 -20.51 -3.51 10.55
N LEU A 52 -20.18 -3.48 9.25
CA LEU A 52 -21.06 -4.03 8.21
C LEU A 52 -21.28 -5.53 8.40
N PHE A 53 -20.25 -6.26 8.84
CA PHE A 53 -20.33 -7.71 9.05
C PHE A 53 -21.30 -8.08 10.17
N LEU A 54 -21.20 -7.35 11.27
CA LEU A 54 -22.03 -7.54 12.46
C LEU A 54 -23.39 -6.83 12.39
N GLY A 55 -23.65 -6.05 11.33
CA GLY A 55 -24.86 -5.24 11.21
C GLY A 55 -24.93 -4.09 12.21
N LEU A 56 -23.78 -3.57 12.64
CA LEU A 56 -23.68 -2.40 13.52
C LEU A 56 -23.76 -1.10 12.69
N PRO A 57 -24.38 -0.03 13.21
CA PRO A 57 -24.49 1.25 12.52
C PRO A 57 -23.09 1.89 12.30
N PRO A 58 -22.65 2.10 11.04
CA PRO A 58 -21.33 2.66 10.75
C PRO A 58 -21.33 4.19 10.63
N GLU A 59 -22.47 4.86 10.82
CA GLU A 59 -22.67 6.29 10.56
C GLU A 59 -21.63 7.18 11.23
N SER A 60 -21.40 6.93 12.51
CA SER A 60 -20.56 7.76 13.38
C SER A 60 -19.07 7.59 13.14
N ILE A 61 -18.64 6.53 12.43
CA ILE A 61 -17.23 6.28 12.08
C ILE A 61 -16.64 7.47 11.30
N ARG A 62 -17.43 8.05 10.38
CA ARG A 62 -16.99 9.14 9.50
C ARG A 62 -17.41 10.54 9.95
N LEU A 63 -18.20 10.64 11.02
CA LEU A 63 -18.73 11.91 11.51
C LEU A 63 -17.92 12.31 12.72
N THR A 64 -17.40 13.54 12.73
CA THR A 64 -16.68 14.07 13.90
C THR A 64 -17.52 13.87 15.18
N PRO A 65 -16.94 13.32 16.27
CA PRO A 65 -15.51 13.07 16.51
C PRO A 65 -15.00 11.65 16.15
N TYR A 66 -15.56 11.03 15.10
CA TYR A 66 -15.14 9.76 14.50
C TYR A 66 -15.20 8.58 15.48
N ILE A 67 -16.36 8.38 16.11
CA ILE A 67 -16.54 7.35 17.14
C ILE A 67 -17.24 6.13 16.54
N PRO A 68 -16.62 4.93 16.54
CA PRO A 68 -17.28 3.70 16.12
C PRO A 68 -18.27 3.21 17.19
N ALA A 69 -19.24 2.39 16.79
CA ALA A 69 -20.19 1.79 17.74
C ALA A 69 -19.48 0.79 18.68
N ALA A 70 -18.50 0.05 18.17
CA ALA A 70 -17.66 -0.84 18.96
C ALA A 70 -16.28 -1.06 18.31
N ASN A 71 -15.21 -0.96 19.11
CA ASN A 71 -13.88 -1.43 18.72
C ASN A 71 -13.55 -2.83 19.25
N GLN A 72 -14.23 -3.26 20.32
CA GLN A 72 -14.06 -4.57 20.93
C GLN A 72 -15.43 -5.29 20.99
N PRO A 73 -15.95 -5.78 19.84
CA PRO A 73 -17.21 -6.51 19.82
C PRO A 73 -17.12 -7.79 20.66
N LYS A 74 -18.23 -8.16 21.30
CA LYS A 74 -18.35 -9.44 21.99
C LYS A 74 -18.31 -10.61 20.96
N PRO A 75 -17.97 -11.83 21.38
CA PRO A 75 -18.19 -13.02 20.56
C PRO A 75 -19.67 -13.19 20.19
N TYR A 76 -19.93 -13.71 19.00
CA TYR A 76 -21.26 -14.08 18.50
C TYR A 76 -21.30 -15.59 18.23
N LEU A 77 -22.50 -16.17 18.23
CA LEU A 77 -22.76 -17.47 17.64
C LEU A 77 -22.95 -17.33 16.13
N ALA A 78 -22.55 -18.34 15.37
CA ALA A 78 -22.80 -18.35 13.93
C ALA A 78 -24.29 -18.21 13.58
N SER A 79 -25.18 -18.76 14.41
CA SER A 79 -26.64 -18.61 14.25
C SER A 79 -27.14 -17.18 14.46
N GLU A 80 -26.44 -16.35 15.25
CA GLU A 80 -26.81 -14.93 15.43
C GLU A 80 -26.41 -14.07 14.23
N LEU A 81 -25.50 -14.59 13.39
CA LEU A 81 -24.97 -13.91 12.21
C LEU A 81 -25.43 -14.57 10.90
N ASP A 82 -26.34 -15.53 10.93
CA ASP A 82 -26.79 -16.29 9.75
C ASP A 82 -25.63 -16.89 8.92
N LEU A 83 -24.56 -17.32 9.59
CA LEU A 83 -23.41 -17.92 8.93
C LEU A 83 -23.61 -19.43 8.73
N PRO A 84 -23.22 -19.98 7.57
CA PRO A 84 -23.33 -21.41 7.30
C PRO A 84 -22.18 -22.17 7.98
N LEU A 85 -22.13 -22.13 9.30
CA LEU A 85 -21.20 -22.89 10.14
C LEU A 85 -22.02 -23.79 11.09
N HIS A 86 -21.37 -24.49 12.02
CA HIS A 86 -22.10 -25.11 13.12
C HIS A 86 -22.92 -24.04 13.87
N PRO A 87 -24.21 -24.25 14.21
CA PRO A 87 -25.04 -23.21 14.84
C PRO A 87 -24.47 -22.64 16.15
N HIS A 88 -23.80 -23.51 16.93
CA HIS A 88 -23.09 -23.13 18.15
C HIS A 88 -21.61 -22.75 17.94
N ALA A 89 -21.18 -22.53 16.69
CA ALA A 89 -19.82 -22.07 16.42
C ALA A 89 -19.63 -20.66 16.98
N SER A 90 -18.51 -20.44 17.66
CA SER A 90 -18.13 -19.11 18.12
C SER A 90 -17.49 -18.32 16.98
N VAL A 91 -17.97 -17.11 16.76
CA VAL A 91 -17.46 -16.16 15.76
C VAL A 91 -16.91 -14.97 16.51
N ASP A 92 -15.58 -14.84 16.45
CA ASP A 92 -14.82 -13.86 17.21
C ASP A 92 -14.26 -12.80 16.27
N CYS A 93 -14.79 -11.58 16.34
CA CYS A 93 -14.13 -10.43 15.73
C CYS A 93 -13.01 -9.94 16.66
N LEU A 94 -11.78 -9.84 16.15
CA LEU A 94 -10.66 -9.31 16.94
C LEU A 94 -10.84 -7.80 17.23
N PRO A 95 -10.21 -7.26 18.28
CA PRO A 95 -10.37 -5.85 18.65
C PRO A 95 -9.62 -4.92 17.70
N GLY A 96 -10.27 -3.83 17.29
CA GLY A 96 -9.65 -2.69 16.61
C GLY A 96 -9.28 -1.57 17.60
N VAL A 97 -8.82 -0.43 17.07
CA VAL A 97 -8.31 0.70 17.87
C VAL A 97 -9.20 1.93 17.73
N ALA A 98 -9.54 2.31 16.49
CA ALA A 98 -10.25 3.55 16.17
C ALA A 98 -11.15 3.36 14.93
N SER A 99 -11.77 4.44 14.47
CA SER A 99 -12.65 4.42 13.28
C SER A 99 -11.96 3.94 12.00
N TYR A 100 -10.68 4.25 11.84
CA TYR A 100 -9.91 3.93 10.63
C TYR A 100 -8.74 2.97 10.87
N VAL A 101 -8.57 2.49 12.11
CA VAL A 101 -7.58 1.45 12.46
C VAL A 101 -8.33 0.31 13.15
N GLY A 102 -8.55 -0.77 12.40
CA GLY A 102 -9.36 -1.88 12.85
C GLY A 102 -8.55 -3.10 13.30
N ALA A 103 -9.24 -4.24 13.28
CA ALA A 103 -8.75 -5.50 13.79
C ALA A 103 -7.74 -6.19 12.85
N ASP A 104 -7.74 -5.79 11.58
CA ASP A 104 -6.70 -6.15 10.62
C ASP A 104 -5.33 -5.65 11.05
N ILE A 105 -5.23 -4.41 11.55
CA ILE A 105 -3.96 -3.81 11.99
C ILE A 105 -3.48 -4.40 13.31
N THR A 106 -4.36 -4.58 14.30
CA THR A 106 -3.97 -5.19 15.58
C THR A 106 -3.56 -6.65 15.40
N ALA A 107 -4.26 -7.41 14.54
CA ALA A 107 -3.84 -8.74 14.11
C ALA A 107 -2.50 -8.70 13.36
N GLY A 108 -2.30 -7.68 12.54
CA GLY A 108 -1.06 -7.49 11.80
C GLY A 108 0.15 -7.21 12.70
N VAL A 109 -0.02 -6.40 13.74
CA VAL A 109 0.98 -6.13 14.77
C VAL A 109 1.30 -7.37 15.59
N LEU A 110 0.31 -8.21 15.92
CA LEU A 110 0.56 -9.51 16.53
C LEU A 110 1.42 -10.38 15.60
N ALA A 111 1.03 -10.48 14.33
CA ALA A 111 1.73 -11.32 13.35
C ALA A 111 3.16 -10.84 13.06
N SER A 112 3.41 -9.54 13.16
CA SER A 112 4.72 -8.93 12.93
C SER A 112 5.69 -9.12 14.10
N SER A 113 5.19 -9.46 15.29
CA SER A 113 5.96 -9.56 16.52
C SER A 113 6.71 -8.27 16.89
N MET A 114 6.28 -7.11 16.36
CA MET A 114 6.96 -5.83 16.64
C MET A 114 6.89 -5.42 18.11
N THR A 115 5.94 -5.98 18.87
CA THR A 115 5.78 -5.74 20.31
C THR A 115 6.65 -6.63 21.19
N ASP A 116 7.44 -7.52 20.57
CA ASP A 116 8.22 -8.54 21.29
C ASP A 116 9.69 -8.14 21.40
N ASP A 117 10.05 -6.98 20.83
CA ASP A 117 11.39 -6.46 20.68
C ASP A 117 11.43 -4.98 21.09
N ASP A 118 12.60 -4.52 21.55
CA ASP A 118 12.87 -3.13 21.92
C ASP A 118 13.15 -2.25 20.68
N ARG A 119 13.40 -2.86 19.51
CA ARG A 119 13.68 -2.14 18.26
C ARG A 119 12.56 -1.18 17.88
N LEU A 120 12.94 0.06 17.54
CA LEU A 120 12.01 1.01 16.92
C LEU A 120 11.59 0.49 15.54
N SER A 121 10.29 0.22 15.42
CA SER A 121 9.72 -0.52 14.31
C SER A 121 8.64 0.29 13.63
N LEU A 122 8.69 0.35 12.30
CA LEU A 122 7.64 0.94 11.46
C LEU A 122 6.90 -0.18 10.74
N PHE A 123 5.68 -0.47 11.14
CA PHE A 123 4.78 -1.36 10.43
C PHE A 123 3.91 -0.57 9.45
N ILE A 124 3.83 -1.01 8.20
CA ILE A 124 3.03 -0.40 7.14
C ILE A 124 2.17 -1.49 6.52
N ASP A 125 0.84 -1.39 6.63
CA ASP A 125 -0.07 -2.22 5.87
C ASP A 125 -0.41 -1.51 4.57
N VAL A 126 0.10 -2.04 3.45
CA VAL A 126 -0.13 -1.44 2.13
C VAL A 126 -1.37 -2.08 1.52
N GLY A 127 -2.50 -1.39 1.67
CA GLY A 127 -3.78 -1.73 1.05
C GLY A 127 -4.47 -0.48 0.49
N THR A 128 -5.80 -0.53 0.45
CA THR A 128 -6.63 0.59 -0.04
C THR A 128 -6.45 1.82 0.86
N ASN A 129 -6.31 1.55 2.15
CA ASN A 129 -5.86 2.49 3.15
C ASN A 129 -4.35 2.28 3.39
N GLY A 130 -3.66 3.34 3.77
CA GLY A 130 -2.28 3.25 4.25
C GLY A 130 -2.26 3.31 5.77
N GLU A 131 -2.58 2.22 6.44
CA GLU A 131 -2.44 2.13 7.89
C GLU A 131 -0.97 1.91 8.27
N THR A 132 -0.51 2.66 9.27
CA THR A 132 0.86 2.54 9.78
C THR A 132 0.85 2.45 11.30
N VAL A 133 1.83 1.73 11.84
CA VAL A 133 2.08 1.65 13.28
C VAL A 133 3.57 1.91 13.51
N LEU A 134 3.88 2.88 14.35
CA LEU A 134 5.24 3.19 14.78
C LEU A 134 5.36 2.87 16.27
N GLY A 135 6.43 2.18 16.66
CA GLY A 135 6.71 1.95 18.07
C GLY A 135 7.62 0.77 18.34
N SER A 136 7.57 0.28 19.57
CA SER A 136 8.32 -0.87 20.06
C SER A 136 7.44 -1.66 21.04
N ARG A 137 8.04 -2.55 21.83
CA ARG A 137 7.33 -3.19 22.93
C ARG A 137 6.76 -2.23 23.98
N ASP A 138 7.25 -0.99 24.09
CA ASP A 138 6.91 -0.06 25.18
C ASP A 138 5.74 0.85 24.85
N TRP A 139 5.65 1.30 23.61
CA TRP A 139 4.62 2.22 23.13
C TRP A 139 4.30 1.95 21.66
N LEU A 140 3.07 2.27 21.26
CA LEU A 140 2.59 2.11 19.89
C LEU A 140 1.75 3.33 19.50
N LEU A 141 2.13 3.99 18.41
CA LEU A 141 1.30 4.98 17.73
C LEU A 141 0.82 4.42 16.40
N THR A 142 -0.38 4.79 16.00
CA THR A 142 -0.93 4.40 14.70
C THR A 142 -1.69 5.54 14.06
N CYS A 143 -1.71 5.55 12.73
CA CYS A 143 -2.61 6.37 11.96
C CYS A 143 -3.08 5.62 10.72
N ALA A 144 -4.16 6.10 10.12
CA ALA A 144 -4.62 5.66 8.83
C ALA A 144 -4.60 6.84 7.86
N CYS A 145 -3.96 6.67 6.71
CA CYS A 145 -3.98 7.67 5.65
C CYS A 145 -4.81 7.17 4.45
N SER A 146 -5.50 8.10 3.80
CA SER A 146 -6.24 7.81 2.56
C SER A 146 -5.27 7.79 1.38
N ALA A 147 -4.52 6.70 1.24
CA ALA A 147 -3.63 6.48 0.09
C ALA A 147 -4.42 6.29 -1.21
N GLY A 148 -5.59 5.64 -1.13
CA GLY A 148 -6.36 5.24 -2.30
C GLY A 148 -5.74 4.03 -3.00
N PRO A 149 -6.51 3.34 -3.86
CA PRO A 149 -6.13 2.01 -4.35
C PRO A 149 -5.20 2.07 -5.58
N ALA A 150 -4.45 3.16 -5.78
CA ALA A 150 -3.61 3.35 -6.97
C ALA A 150 -2.55 2.24 -7.11
N PHE A 151 -1.93 1.83 -6.00
CA PHE A 151 -0.98 0.71 -5.95
C PHE A 151 -1.68 -0.67 -5.99
N GLU A 152 -3.00 -0.74 -5.94
CA GLU A 152 -3.75 -1.97 -6.25
C GLU A 152 -4.13 -2.05 -7.75
N GLY A 153 -3.75 -1.06 -8.54
CA GLY A 153 -4.09 -0.92 -9.95
C GLY A 153 -5.48 -0.34 -10.19
N ALA A 154 -6.21 0.09 -9.15
CA ALA A 154 -7.51 0.73 -9.32
C ALA A 154 -7.37 2.26 -9.34
N GLY A 155 -8.13 2.92 -10.21
CA GLY A 155 -7.98 4.37 -10.44
C GLY A 155 -6.77 4.74 -11.30
N VAL A 156 -6.19 3.76 -11.99
CA VAL A 156 -5.12 3.92 -12.97
C VAL A 156 -5.62 3.37 -14.31
N VAL A 157 -5.40 4.09 -15.41
CA VAL A 157 -6.02 3.82 -16.72
C VAL A 157 -5.78 2.39 -17.20
N ASP A 158 -4.51 1.99 -17.28
CA ASP A 158 -4.10 0.63 -17.62
C ASP A 158 -3.71 -0.19 -16.37
N GLY A 159 -4.18 0.21 -15.20
CA GLY A 159 -3.94 -0.46 -13.94
C GLY A 159 -4.74 -1.76 -13.81
N MET A 160 -4.13 -2.79 -13.22
CA MET A 160 -4.79 -4.07 -12.94
C MET A 160 -4.21 -4.77 -11.71
N ARG A 161 -4.94 -5.76 -11.19
CA ARG A 161 -4.44 -6.61 -10.11
C ARG A 161 -3.27 -7.47 -10.58
N ALA A 162 -2.35 -7.77 -9.66
CA ALA A 162 -1.22 -8.68 -9.87
C ALA A 162 -1.70 -10.11 -10.20
N THR A 163 -1.96 -10.36 -11.48
CA THR A 163 -2.47 -11.60 -12.05
C THR A 163 -1.81 -11.83 -13.41
N GLU A 164 -2.00 -13.01 -14.01
CA GLU A 164 -1.41 -13.36 -15.31
C GLU A 164 -1.67 -12.28 -16.38
N GLY A 165 -0.59 -11.84 -17.03
CA GLY A 165 -0.59 -10.75 -18.00
C GLY A 165 -0.34 -9.36 -17.43
N ALA A 166 -0.20 -9.18 -16.10
CA ALA A 166 0.18 -7.89 -15.53
C ALA A 166 1.69 -7.66 -15.62
N ILE A 167 2.09 -6.45 -16.01
CA ILE A 167 3.48 -5.98 -15.93
C ILE A 167 3.81 -5.71 -14.45
N GLU A 168 4.82 -6.43 -13.92
CA GLU A 168 5.19 -6.37 -12.50
C GLU A 168 6.52 -5.68 -12.21
N GLU A 169 7.37 -5.49 -13.21
CA GLU A 169 8.64 -4.78 -13.10
C GLU A 169 9.00 -4.16 -14.46
N VAL A 170 9.58 -2.97 -14.44
CA VAL A 170 9.96 -2.21 -15.63
C VAL A 170 11.35 -1.61 -15.41
N TRP A 171 12.15 -1.57 -16.47
CA TRP A 171 13.41 -0.86 -16.59
C TRP A 171 13.35 0.05 -17.81
N VAL A 172 13.89 1.26 -17.73
CA VAL A 172 13.90 2.21 -18.84
C VAL A 172 15.33 2.57 -19.19
N HIS A 173 15.70 2.45 -20.46
CA HIS A 173 17.05 2.83 -20.89
C HIS A 173 17.23 4.36 -20.84
N SER A 174 18.28 4.85 -20.17
CA SER A 174 18.44 6.28 -19.88
C SER A 174 18.67 7.18 -21.11
N GLN A 175 19.13 6.62 -22.24
CA GLN A 175 19.38 7.38 -23.47
C GLN A 175 18.28 7.25 -24.52
N THR A 176 17.84 6.02 -24.83
CA THR A 176 16.81 5.74 -25.84
C THR A 176 15.39 5.83 -25.30
N TYR A 177 15.23 5.80 -23.96
CA TYR A 177 13.96 5.74 -23.25
C TYR A 177 13.12 4.50 -23.61
N GLU A 178 13.72 3.47 -24.20
CA GLU A 178 13.04 2.21 -24.50
C GLU A 178 12.85 1.39 -23.21
N PRO A 179 11.64 0.88 -22.96
CA PRO A 179 11.35 0.07 -21.79
C PRO A 179 11.71 -1.40 -22.03
N THR A 180 12.07 -2.10 -20.94
CA THR A 180 12.03 -3.56 -20.83
C THR A 180 11.21 -3.90 -19.61
N TYR A 181 10.39 -4.95 -19.66
CA TYR A 181 9.47 -5.26 -18.57
C TYR A 181 9.29 -6.77 -18.36
N ARG A 182 8.86 -7.13 -17.14
CA ARG A 182 8.50 -8.51 -16.77
C ARG A 182 6.99 -8.62 -16.59
N VAL A 183 6.41 -9.68 -17.15
CA VAL A 183 4.96 -9.97 -17.10
C VAL A 183 4.72 -11.20 -16.22
N ILE A 184 3.76 -11.13 -15.30
CA ILE A 184 3.34 -12.25 -14.47
C ILE A 184 2.81 -13.37 -15.37
N GLY A 185 3.40 -14.57 -15.25
CA GLY A 185 3.08 -15.71 -16.10
C GLY A 185 3.73 -15.66 -17.50
N GLY A 186 4.47 -14.60 -17.82
CA GLY A 186 5.03 -14.37 -19.15
C GLY A 186 3.98 -13.94 -20.17
N GLY A 187 4.34 -14.05 -21.46
CA GLY A 187 3.44 -13.73 -22.56
C GLY A 187 3.20 -12.23 -22.77
N LYS A 188 2.11 -11.90 -23.46
CA LYS A 188 1.75 -10.54 -23.82
C LYS A 188 1.11 -9.79 -22.64
N PRO A 189 1.51 -8.53 -22.36
CA PRO A 189 0.94 -7.76 -21.26
C PRO A 189 -0.50 -7.33 -21.53
N ARG A 190 -1.25 -7.11 -20.45
CA ARG A 190 -2.64 -6.65 -20.42
C ARG A 190 -2.83 -5.35 -19.65
N GLY A 191 -1.87 -4.98 -18.80
CA GLY A 191 -1.89 -3.79 -17.96
C GLY A 191 -0.74 -3.81 -16.95
N LEU A 192 -0.74 -2.85 -16.03
CA LEU A 192 0.28 -2.63 -15.00
C LEU A 192 -0.28 -3.02 -13.62
N CYS A 193 0.41 -3.88 -12.87
CA CYS A 193 0.10 -4.04 -11.45
C CYS A 193 0.89 -3.05 -10.60
N GLY A 194 0.54 -2.92 -9.31
CA GLY A 194 1.14 -1.90 -8.46
C GLY A 194 2.66 -1.93 -8.35
N SER A 195 3.29 -3.12 -8.36
CA SER A 195 4.76 -3.22 -8.37
C SER A 195 5.34 -2.70 -9.68
N GLY A 196 4.66 -2.96 -10.80
CA GLY A 196 4.98 -2.40 -12.10
C GLY A 196 4.79 -0.89 -12.15
N LEU A 197 3.75 -0.35 -11.50
CA LEU A 197 3.51 1.09 -11.37
C LEU A 197 4.60 1.79 -10.54
N ILE A 198 5.00 1.19 -9.41
CA ILE A 198 6.12 1.70 -8.59
C ILE A 198 7.42 1.67 -9.40
N SER A 199 7.72 0.54 -10.06
CA SER A 199 8.92 0.36 -10.88
C SER A 199 8.96 1.36 -12.03
N LEU A 200 7.87 1.48 -12.80
CA LEU A 200 7.80 2.40 -13.92
C LEU A 200 7.94 3.85 -13.46
N LEU A 201 7.24 4.25 -12.39
CA LEU A 201 7.36 5.61 -11.87
C LEU A 201 8.80 5.92 -11.42
N ALA A 202 9.45 4.99 -10.72
CA ALA A 202 10.84 5.11 -10.31
C ALA A 202 11.80 5.24 -11.50
N GLU A 203 11.62 4.40 -12.52
CA GLU A 203 12.47 4.40 -13.72
C GLU A 203 12.28 5.64 -14.57
N LEU A 204 11.04 6.11 -14.77
CA LEU A 204 10.78 7.35 -15.50
C LEU A 204 11.37 8.56 -14.76
N PHE A 205 11.36 8.53 -13.43
CA PHE A 205 11.95 9.56 -12.60
C PHE A 205 13.47 9.58 -12.70
N VAL A 206 14.09 8.41 -12.56
CA VAL A 206 15.55 8.24 -12.62
C VAL A 206 16.07 8.46 -14.04
N THR A 207 15.35 8.08 -15.09
CA THR A 207 15.78 8.38 -16.47
C THR A 207 15.48 9.82 -16.89
N GLY A 208 14.81 10.60 -16.03
CA GLY A 208 14.46 11.99 -16.29
C GLY A 208 13.33 12.18 -17.30
N VAL A 209 12.58 11.13 -17.62
CA VAL A 209 11.35 11.19 -18.43
C VAL A 209 10.27 12.01 -17.72
N ILE A 210 10.19 11.87 -16.39
CA ILE A 210 9.38 12.76 -15.55
C ILE A 210 10.27 13.64 -14.67
N ASP A 211 9.80 14.85 -14.37
CA ASP A 211 10.43 15.72 -13.38
C ASP A 211 10.00 15.38 -11.94
N ARG A 212 10.51 16.15 -10.96
CA ARG A 212 10.17 15.95 -9.53
C ARG A 212 8.70 16.16 -9.23
N GLY A 213 7.98 16.93 -10.04
CA GLY A 213 6.54 17.14 -9.90
C GLY A 213 5.69 16.10 -10.63
N GLY A 214 6.32 15.08 -11.23
CA GLY A 214 5.64 14.06 -12.02
C GLY A 214 5.10 14.60 -13.35
N ASN A 215 5.72 15.62 -13.94
CA ASN A 215 5.38 16.07 -15.29
C ASN A 215 6.21 15.29 -16.31
N VAL A 216 5.54 14.70 -17.30
CA VAL A 216 6.19 14.01 -18.42
C VAL A 216 6.81 15.04 -19.38
N LYS A 217 8.10 14.86 -19.72
CA LYS A 217 8.82 15.74 -20.65
C LYS A 217 8.55 15.34 -22.10
N LEU A 218 7.73 16.12 -22.79
CA LEU A 218 7.33 15.86 -24.18
C LEU A 218 8.42 16.14 -25.23
N ASN A 219 9.51 16.80 -24.85
CA ASN A 219 10.59 17.19 -25.75
C ASN A 219 11.73 16.17 -25.84
N LEU A 220 11.47 14.92 -25.45
CA LEU A 220 12.44 13.83 -25.52
C LEU A 220 12.44 13.20 -26.92
N ASP A 221 13.61 12.76 -27.37
CA ASP A 221 13.78 12.09 -28.66
C ASP A 221 13.36 10.62 -28.58
N THR A 222 12.08 10.37 -28.35
CA THR A 222 11.49 9.04 -28.30
C THR A 222 10.00 9.08 -28.69
N PRO A 223 9.50 8.10 -29.47
CA PRO A 223 8.07 8.00 -29.76
C PRO A 223 7.25 7.57 -28.53
N ARG A 224 7.91 7.07 -27.48
CA ARG A 224 7.27 6.56 -26.26
C ARG A 224 6.56 7.64 -25.45
N VAL A 225 6.95 8.90 -25.62
CA VAL A 225 6.31 10.04 -24.97
C VAL A 225 5.42 10.79 -25.96
N ARG A 226 4.17 11.02 -25.59
CA ARG A 226 3.20 11.73 -26.44
C ARG A 226 2.12 12.43 -25.62
N GLU A 227 1.31 13.23 -26.31
CA GLU A 227 0.03 13.71 -25.79
C GLU A 227 -1.05 12.65 -26.01
N GLY A 228 -1.69 12.21 -24.93
CA GLY A 228 -2.80 11.24 -24.93
C GLY A 228 -4.13 11.89 -24.52
N GLU A 229 -5.17 11.06 -24.38
CA GLU A 229 -6.52 11.51 -23.97
C GLU A 229 -6.52 12.13 -22.55
N HIS A 230 -5.67 11.62 -21.67
CA HIS A 230 -5.52 12.06 -20.29
C HIS A 230 -4.30 12.97 -20.07
N GLY A 231 -3.86 13.65 -21.14
CA GLY A 231 -2.68 14.52 -21.16
C GLY A 231 -1.39 13.77 -21.49
N PRO A 232 -0.22 14.32 -21.12
CA PRO A 232 1.08 13.72 -21.41
C PRO A 232 1.21 12.32 -20.82
N GLU A 233 1.71 11.37 -21.62
CA GLU A 233 1.84 9.96 -21.23
C GLU A 233 3.15 9.34 -21.71
N TYR A 234 3.56 8.24 -21.05
CA TYR A 234 4.64 7.36 -21.48
C TYR A 234 4.09 5.97 -21.83
N VAL A 235 4.27 5.52 -23.07
CA VAL A 235 3.82 4.22 -23.55
C VAL A 235 4.84 3.14 -23.18
N VAL A 236 4.48 2.23 -22.28
CA VAL A 236 5.36 1.13 -21.85
C VAL A 236 5.31 -0.07 -22.80
N ALA A 237 4.16 -0.32 -23.45
CA ALA A 237 4.01 -1.40 -24.42
C ALA A 237 3.06 -0.96 -25.54
N TRP A 238 3.44 -1.22 -26.79
CA TRP A 238 2.65 -0.92 -27.98
C TRP A 238 1.55 -1.95 -28.21
N ALA A 239 0.48 -1.55 -28.91
CA ALA A 239 -0.68 -2.38 -29.21
C ALA A 239 -0.37 -3.75 -29.84
N ASP A 240 0.67 -3.87 -30.65
CA ASP A 240 1.10 -5.13 -31.27
C ASP A 240 1.81 -6.07 -30.29
N GLU A 241 2.40 -5.51 -29.23
CA GLU A 241 3.03 -6.24 -28.11
C GLU A 241 1.97 -6.74 -27.11
N THR A 242 0.82 -6.07 -27.00
CA THR A 242 -0.16 -6.35 -25.95
C THR A 242 -1.19 -7.42 -26.33
N ALA A 243 -1.80 -8.03 -25.31
CA ALA A 243 -2.88 -9.01 -25.50
C ALA A 243 -4.24 -8.34 -25.79
N THR A 244 -4.36 -7.05 -25.48
CA THR A 244 -5.59 -6.26 -25.67
C THR A 244 -5.66 -5.60 -27.04
N GLY A 245 -4.55 -5.57 -27.79
CA GLY A 245 -4.47 -4.85 -29.06
C GLY A 245 -4.51 -3.33 -28.90
N ARG A 246 -4.21 -2.83 -27.69
CA ARG A 246 -4.13 -1.41 -27.35
C ARG A 246 -2.81 -1.12 -26.66
N ASP A 247 -2.30 0.08 -26.82
CA ASP A 247 -1.13 0.55 -26.08
C ASP A 247 -1.41 0.48 -24.57
N ILE A 248 -0.37 0.19 -23.78
CA ILE A 248 -0.38 0.34 -22.32
C ILE A 248 0.51 1.53 -22.01
N ALA A 249 -0.04 2.51 -21.29
CA ALA A 249 0.66 3.75 -20.97
C ALA A 249 0.53 4.12 -19.48
N LEU A 250 1.46 4.96 -19.03
CA LEU A 250 1.33 5.69 -17.77
C LEU A 250 1.00 7.14 -18.10
N THR A 251 -0.22 7.56 -17.74
CA THR A 251 -0.73 8.90 -18.05
C THR A 251 -0.41 9.90 -16.94
N LYS A 252 -0.57 11.20 -17.23
CA LYS A 252 -0.45 12.26 -16.21
C LYS A 252 -1.38 12.05 -15.01
N VAL A 253 -2.63 11.66 -15.26
CA VAL A 253 -3.61 11.38 -14.19
C VAL A 253 -3.17 10.21 -13.32
N ASP A 254 -2.58 9.18 -13.93
CA ASP A 254 -2.02 8.03 -13.20
C ASP A 254 -0.85 8.46 -12.31
N VAL A 255 0.08 9.26 -12.85
CA VAL A 255 1.21 9.81 -12.07
C VAL A 255 0.70 10.61 -10.89
N GLU A 256 -0.27 11.50 -11.08
CA GLU A 256 -0.86 12.28 -9.98
C GLU A 256 -1.52 11.40 -8.90
N ASN A 257 -2.23 10.34 -9.30
CA ASN A 257 -2.81 9.38 -8.37
C ASN A 257 -1.73 8.64 -7.56
N LEU A 258 -0.65 8.19 -8.21
CA LEU A 258 0.47 7.53 -7.54
C LEU A 258 1.20 8.49 -6.58
N LEU A 259 1.41 9.74 -6.99
CA LEU A 259 2.03 10.77 -6.14
C LEU A 259 1.19 11.07 -4.89
N ARG A 260 -0.14 11.19 -5.03
CA ARG A 260 -1.04 11.37 -3.88
C ARG A 260 -0.98 10.15 -2.95
N ALA A 261 -1.02 8.94 -3.50
CA ALA A 261 -0.99 7.72 -2.70
C ALA A 261 0.29 7.59 -1.88
N LYS A 262 1.46 7.76 -2.52
CA LYS A 262 2.74 7.68 -1.81
C LYS A 262 2.95 8.83 -0.83
N ALA A 263 2.47 10.04 -1.16
CA ALA A 263 2.57 11.19 -0.28
C ALA A 263 1.76 11.00 0.99
N ALA A 264 0.56 10.44 0.89
CA ALA A 264 -0.30 10.14 2.04
C ALA A 264 0.38 9.16 3.01
N ILE A 265 0.97 8.08 2.49
CA ILE A 265 1.68 7.07 3.28
C ILE A 265 2.91 7.68 3.95
N TYR A 266 3.76 8.37 3.17
CA TYR A 266 4.96 9.01 3.68
C TYR A 266 4.66 10.04 4.78
N ALA A 267 3.66 10.89 4.54
CA ALA A 267 3.23 11.90 5.51
C ALA A 267 2.68 11.27 6.79
N GLY A 268 1.91 10.18 6.68
CA GLY A 268 1.35 9.46 7.82
C GLY A 268 2.41 9.04 8.83
N TYR A 269 3.39 8.22 8.40
CA TYR A 269 4.43 7.77 9.32
C TYR A 269 5.40 8.89 9.73
N SER A 270 5.56 9.95 8.91
CA SER A 270 6.36 11.11 9.27
C SER A 270 5.73 11.90 10.42
N VAL A 271 4.41 12.08 10.41
CA VAL A 271 3.67 12.72 11.51
C VAL A 271 3.77 11.89 12.78
N LEU A 272 3.65 10.56 12.68
CA LEU A 272 3.85 9.68 13.84
C LEU A 272 5.24 9.85 14.46
N ALA A 273 6.29 9.82 13.62
CA ALA A 273 7.67 9.95 14.07
C ALA A 273 7.94 11.33 14.74
N ASN A 274 7.51 12.40 14.07
CA ASN A 274 7.64 13.76 14.60
C ASN A 274 6.86 13.93 15.91
N GLY A 275 5.67 13.32 16.03
CA GLY A 275 4.81 13.42 17.22
C GLY A 275 5.45 12.86 18.49
N VAL A 276 6.42 11.95 18.37
CA VAL A 276 7.21 11.42 19.50
C VAL A 276 8.67 11.85 19.47
N GLY A 277 9.05 12.75 18.56
CA GLY A 277 10.40 13.29 18.45
C GLY A 277 11.46 12.28 18.04
N VAL A 278 11.11 11.27 17.24
CA VAL A 278 12.08 10.32 16.67
C VAL A 278 12.37 10.64 15.21
N ASP A 279 13.62 10.43 14.77
CA ASP A 279 13.96 10.52 13.36
C ASP A 279 13.58 9.21 12.65
N LEU A 280 13.11 9.30 11.40
CA LEU A 280 12.87 8.12 10.58
C LEU A 280 14.18 7.35 10.31
N ALA A 281 15.33 8.03 10.31
CA ALA A 281 16.65 7.41 10.21
C ALA A 281 16.95 6.44 11.37
N ASP A 282 16.33 6.65 12.54
CA ASP A 282 16.48 5.81 13.73
C ASP A 282 15.63 4.55 13.67
N VAL A 283 14.71 4.42 12.70
CA VAL A 283 13.88 3.22 12.53
C VAL A 283 14.77 2.02 12.21
N GLN A 284 14.75 1.02 13.08
CA GLN A 284 15.65 -0.14 13.01
C GLN A 284 15.08 -1.28 12.17
N GLN A 285 13.76 -1.32 12.00
CA GLN A 285 13.09 -2.26 11.11
C GLN A 285 11.81 -1.68 10.52
N VAL A 286 11.55 -2.00 9.25
CA VAL A 286 10.33 -1.66 8.52
C VAL A 286 9.63 -2.96 8.15
N LEU A 287 8.42 -3.14 8.67
CA LEU A 287 7.63 -4.36 8.57
C LEU A 287 6.47 -4.09 7.60
N ILE A 288 6.54 -4.65 6.40
CA ILE A 288 5.58 -4.38 5.33
C ILE A 288 4.54 -5.51 5.27
N GLY A 289 3.33 -5.17 5.67
CA GLY A 289 2.12 -5.99 5.54
C GLY A 289 1.36 -5.73 4.23
N GLY A 290 0.24 -6.42 4.08
CA GLY A 290 -0.62 -6.33 2.91
C GLY A 290 -0.29 -7.36 1.82
N ALA A 291 -1.32 -7.78 1.10
CA ALA A 291 -1.16 -8.72 -0.02
C ALA A 291 -0.28 -8.16 -1.15
N PHE A 292 -0.24 -6.83 -1.26
CA PHE A 292 0.60 -6.10 -2.20
C PHE A 292 2.07 -6.05 -1.77
N GLY A 293 2.33 -5.94 -0.44
CA GLY A 293 3.65 -5.74 0.13
C GLY A 293 4.70 -6.73 -0.38
N LYS A 294 4.35 -8.00 -0.55
CA LYS A 294 5.28 -9.09 -0.94
C LYS A 294 6.09 -8.82 -2.22
N TYR A 295 5.60 -7.98 -3.13
CA TYR A 295 6.20 -7.76 -4.45
C TYR A 295 6.76 -6.35 -4.65
N ILE A 296 6.82 -5.53 -3.58
CA ILE A 296 7.37 -4.18 -3.67
C ILE A 296 8.90 -4.26 -3.76
N ASN A 297 9.46 -3.68 -4.81
CA ASN A 297 10.89 -3.43 -4.87
C ASN A 297 11.22 -2.22 -3.95
N VAL A 298 11.92 -2.49 -2.85
CA VAL A 298 12.27 -1.49 -1.82
C VAL A 298 13.02 -0.31 -2.44
N GLU A 299 13.99 -0.56 -3.31
CA GLU A 299 14.79 0.49 -3.93
C GLU A 299 13.92 1.43 -4.76
N ASN A 300 13.01 0.88 -5.58
CA ASN A 300 12.07 1.67 -6.37
C ASN A 300 11.07 2.43 -5.50
N ALA A 301 10.61 1.84 -4.41
CA ALA A 301 9.74 2.50 -3.44
C ALA A 301 10.43 3.67 -2.72
N VAL A 302 11.73 3.54 -2.40
CA VAL A 302 12.55 4.64 -1.86
C VAL A 302 12.78 5.72 -2.92
N LYS A 303 13.09 5.36 -4.17
CA LYS A 303 13.28 6.31 -5.29
C LYS A 303 12.07 7.23 -5.52
N ILE A 304 10.85 6.70 -5.33
CA ILE A 304 9.62 7.51 -5.44
C ILE A 304 9.21 8.19 -4.13
N GLY A 305 9.90 7.90 -3.02
CA GLY A 305 9.58 8.40 -1.68
C GLY A 305 8.30 7.84 -1.08
N LEU A 306 7.97 6.57 -1.38
CA LEU A 306 6.93 5.81 -0.70
C LEU A 306 7.42 5.25 0.65
N LEU A 307 8.68 4.80 0.68
CA LEU A 307 9.34 4.27 1.87
C LEU A 307 10.47 5.21 2.32
N PRO A 308 10.84 5.22 3.61
CA PRO A 308 11.97 6.00 4.09
C PRO A 308 13.27 5.46 3.50
N ASP A 309 14.25 6.33 3.27
CA ASP A 309 15.57 5.93 2.77
C ASP A 309 16.40 5.29 3.89
N LEU A 310 16.29 3.96 3.98
CA LEU A 310 16.95 3.12 4.98
C LEU A 310 17.71 1.97 4.30
N PRO A 311 18.68 1.36 5.01
CA PRO A 311 19.35 0.15 4.53
C PRO A 311 18.34 -0.97 4.19
N TRP A 312 18.57 -1.64 3.06
CA TRP A 312 17.66 -2.66 2.53
C TRP A 312 17.39 -3.81 3.51
N ASP A 313 18.38 -4.18 4.33
CA ASP A 313 18.31 -5.26 5.32
C ASP A 313 17.35 -4.96 6.49
N ARG A 314 16.90 -3.71 6.64
CA ARG A 314 15.86 -3.32 7.62
C ARG A 314 14.44 -3.59 7.13
N PHE A 315 14.22 -3.90 5.85
CA PHE A 315 12.88 -4.11 5.30
C PHE A 315 12.49 -5.58 5.32
N HIS A 316 11.33 -5.89 5.90
CA HIS A 316 10.81 -7.24 6.03
C HIS A 316 9.39 -7.34 5.49
N PHE A 317 9.19 -8.23 4.52
CA PHE A 317 7.90 -8.46 3.89
C PHE A 317 7.15 -9.60 4.57
N LEU A 318 6.00 -9.30 5.15
CA LEU A 318 5.25 -10.23 5.98
C LEU A 318 4.01 -10.83 5.26
N GLY A 319 3.66 -10.30 4.09
CA GLY A 319 2.47 -10.72 3.34
C GLY A 319 1.18 -10.30 4.04
N ASN A 320 0.14 -11.15 3.96
CA ASN A 320 -1.15 -10.83 4.59
C ASN A 320 -1.11 -11.10 6.10
N THR A 321 -0.65 -10.10 6.84
CA THR A 321 -0.50 -10.12 8.29
C THR A 321 -1.83 -10.19 9.04
N ALA A 322 -2.91 -9.61 8.49
CA ALA A 322 -4.25 -9.72 9.07
C ALA A 322 -4.72 -11.20 9.14
N VAL A 323 -4.58 -11.94 8.04
CA VAL A 323 -4.94 -13.38 8.00
C VAL A 323 -4.03 -14.20 8.91
N LEU A 324 -2.72 -13.92 8.94
CA LEU A 324 -1.79 -14.60 9.84
C LEU A 324 -2.13 -14.34 11.31
N GLY A 325 -2.42 -13.09 11.69
CA GLY A 325 -2.82 -12.73 13.05
C GLY A 325 -4.15 -13.37 13.45
N ALA A 326 -5.13 -13.41 12.54
CA ALA A 326 -6.39 -14.12 12.76
C ALA A 326 -6.16 -15.62 13.01
N TYR A 327 -5.26 -16.25 12.24
CA TYR A 327 -4.88 -17.65 12.41
C TYR A 327 -4.20 -17.90 13.77
N LEU A 328 -3.27 -17.04 14.19
CA LEU A 328 -2.61 -17.13 15.49
C LEU A 328 -3.62 -17.00 16.64
N ALA A 329 -4.53 -16.02 16.57
CA ALA A 329 -5.56 -15.79 17.60
C ALA A 329 -6.64 -16.89 17.61
N LEU A 330 -6.90 -17.55 16.47
CA LEU A 330 -7.81 -18.68 16.39
C LEU A 330 -7.28 -19.87 17.20
N LEU A 331 -5.98 -20.14 17.08
CA LEU A 331 -5.30 -21.31 17.65
C LEU A 331 -4.77 -21.11 19.07
N SER A 332 -4.48 -19.88 19.49
CA SER A 332 -3.88 -19.59 20.80
C SER A 332 -4.69 -18.58 21.59
N GLN A 333 -5.09 -18.97 22.81
CA GLN A 333 -5.74 -18.06 23.77
C GLN A 333 -4.79 -16.94 24.21
N GLU A 334 -3.50 -17.24 24.34
CA GLU A 334 -2.46 -16.25 24.66
C GLU A 334 -2.32 -15.22 23.53
N ALA A 335 -2.26 -15.67 22.27
CA ALA A 335 -2.21 -14.76 21.13
C ALA A 335 -3.46 -13.87 21.06
N ARG A 336 -4.64 -14.44 21.36
CA ARG A 336 -5.89 -13.68 21.43
C ARG A 336 -5.85 -12.60 22.52
N GLN A 337 -5.32 -12.93 23.69
CA GLN A 337 -5.14 -11.97 24.79
C GLN A 337 -4.13 -10.87 24.40
N ARG A 338 -3.03 -11.23 23.75
CA ARG A 338 -2.03 -10.29 23.25
C ARG A 338 -2.60 -9.31 22.23
N VAL A 339 -3.46 -9.73 21.30
CA VAL A 339 -4.12 -8.80 20.35
C VAL A 339 -4.98 -7.76 21.08
N LYS A 340 -5.65 -8.16 22.16
CA LYS A 340 -6.40 -7.23 23.00
C LYS A 340 -5.49 -6.22 23.68
N GLU A 341 -4.38 -6.66 24.26
CA GLU A 341 -3.38 -5.78 24.87
C GLU A 341 -2.76 -4.82 23.84
N ILE A 342 -2.47 -5.30 22.63
CA ILE A 342 -2.02 -4.47 21.50
C ILE A 342 -3.04 -3.37 21.21
N ALA A 343 -4.33 -3.74 21.07
CA ALA A 343 -5.40 -2.79 20.77
C ALA A 343 -5.55 -1.72 21.88
N GLU A 344 -5.41 -2.09 23.16
CA GLU A 344 -5.53 -1.19 24.30
C GLU A 344 -4.34 -0.24 24.47
N ARG A 345 -3.15 -0.65 24.04
CA ARG A 345 -1.91 0.13 24.15
C ARG A 345 -1.66 1.04 22.95
N MET A 346 -2.26 0.72 21.81
CA MET A 346 -2.07 1.46 20.57
C MET A 346 -2.84 2.78 20.60
N THR A 347 -2.12 3.89 20.44
CA THR A 347 -2.71 5.23 20.43
C THR A 347 -2.91 5.69 19.00
N TYR A 348 -4.16 5.98 18.63
CA TYR A 348 -4.51 6.49 17.32
C TYR A 348 -4.29 8.01 17.21
N VAL A 349 -3.58 8.42 16.16
CA VAL A 349 -3.34 9.83 15.79
C VAL A 349 -4.27 10.18 14.63
N GLU A 350 -5.18 11.13 14.87
CA GLU A 350 -6.14 11.60 13.86
C GLU A 350 -5.49 12.65 12.95
N LEU A 351 -4.99 12.19 11.80
CA LEU A 351 -4.28 13.03 10.82
C LEU A 351 -5.14 14.17 10.26
N SER A 352 -6.47 14.00 10.17
CA SER A 352 -7.34 15.06 9.63
C SER A 352 -7.46 16.29 10.54
N ALA A 353 -7.16 16.13 11.83
CA ALA A 353 -7.12 17.21 12.80
C ALA A 353 -5.70 17.78 13.01
N ASP A 354 -4.70 17.18 12.36
CA ASP A 354 -3.29 17.56 12.50
C ASP A 354 -2.85 18.44 11.33
N ASN A 355 -2.60 19.72 11.60
CA ASN A 355 -2.13 20.66 10.58
C ASN A 355 -0.76 20.24 10.00
N THR A 356 0.07 19.52 10.75
CA THR A 356 1.38 19.06 10.28
C THR A 356 1.27 17.96 9.23
N PHE A 357 0.15 17.22 9.19
CA PHE A 357 -0.07 16.20 8.17
C PHE A 357 -0.19 16.83 6.78
N TYR A 358 -0.93 17.93 6.64
CA TYR A 358 -1.09 18.58 5.34
C TYR A 358 0.25 19.11 4.82
N ASP A 359 1.06 19.71 5.69
CA ASP A 359 2.40 20.19 5.33
C ASP A 359 3.32 19.03 4.92
N ALA A 360 3.33 17.93 5.68
CA ALA A 360 4.09 16.73 5.34
C ALA A 360 3.61 16.10 4.03
N PHE A 361 2.30 16.07 3.79
CA PHE A 361 1.70 15.56 2.55
C PHE A 361 2.12 16.40 1.35
N MET A 362 2.02 17.73 1.44
CA MET A 362 2.42 18.63 0.36
C MET A 362 3.93 18.52 0.05
N ALA A 363 4.77 18.37 1.08
CA ALA A 363 6.20 18.13 0.90
C ALA A 363 6.48 16.76 0.24
N ALA A 364 5.64 15.76 0.50
CA ALA A 364 5.76 14.41 -0.04
C ALA A 364 5.14 14.24 -1.44
N LEU A 365 4.49 15.25 -2.03
CA LEU A 365 3.95 15.15 -3.40
C LEU A 365 5.03 15.17 -4.50
N PHE A 366 6.27 15.53 -4.17
CA PHE A 366 7.40 15.56 -5.11
C PHE A 366 8.18 14.25 -5.08
N LEU A 367 8.89 13.89 -6.14
CA LEU A 367 9.76 12.70 -6.19
C LEU A 367 11.21 13.04 -5.78
N PRO A 368 11.83 12.27 -4.87
CA PRO A 368 11.16 11.41 -3.88
C PRO A 368 10.39 12.22 -2.82
N HIS A 369 10.82 13.46 -2.57
CA HIS A 369 10.25 14.41 -1.60
C HIS A 369 10.78 15.82 -1.91
N THR A 370 10.17 16.91 -1.43
CA THR A 370 10.69 18.27 -1.64
C THR A 370 12.09 18.44 -1.06
N ASP A 371 12.27 17.98 0.18
CA ASP A 371 13.56 17.89 0.86
C ASP A 371 14.30 16.60 0.46
N ILE A 372 15.33 16.76 -0.39
CA ILE A 372 16.12 15.65 -0.92
C ILE A 372 17.11 15.08 0.11
N ALA A 373 17.44 15.82 1.17
CA ALA A 373 18.38 15.35 2.20
C ALA A 373 17.84 14.15 2.99
N ARG A 374 16.52 13.94 2.96
CA ARG A 374 15.84 12.75 3.52
C ARG A 374 16.03 11.49 2.67
N PHE A 375 16.55 11.63 1.46
CA PHE A 375 16.75 10.56 0.49
C PHE A 375 18.18 10.58 -0.07
N PRO A 376 19.22 10.41 0.78
CA PRO A 376 20.61 10.46 0.35
C PRO A 376 20.95 9.48 -0.78
N SER A 377 20.39 8.27 -0.80
CA SER A 377 20.67 7.28 -1.85
C SER A 377 20.12 7.72 -3.22
N VAL A 378 18.99 8.42 -3.22
CA VAL A 378 18.37 8.96 -4.44
C VAL A 378 19.12 10.21 -4.91
N ALA A 379 19.54 11.08 -3.99
CA ALA A 379 20.36 12.25 -4.30
C ALA A 379 21.64 11.86 -5.05
N GLU A 380 22.35 10.86 -4.54
CA GLU A 380 23.58 10.35 -5.15
C GLU A 380 23.35 9.79 -6.57
N THR A 381 22.23 9.08 -6.77
CA THR A 381 21.86 8.53 -8.09
C THR A 381 21.63 9.65 -9.11
N TRP A 382 20.96 10.72 -8.71
CA TRP A 382 20.69 11.86 -9.57
C TRP A 382 21.92 12.69 -9.92
N GLU A 383 22.83 12.92 -8.96
CA GLU A 383 24.07 13.64 -9.21
C GLU A 383 24.96 12.93 -10.25
N ARG A 384 25.02 11.59 -10.20
CA ARG A 384 25.76 10.75 -11.15
C ARG A 384 25.20 10.83 -12.58
N GLN A 385 23.89 11.00 -12.74
CA GLN A 385 23.28 11.11 -14.07
C GLN A 385 23.39 12.52 -14.65
N GLY A 386 23.31 13.56 -13.82
CA GLY A 386 23.56 14.94 -14.25
C GLY A 386 25.00 15.18 -14.71
N THR A 387 25.96 14.42 -14.17
CA THR A 387 27.36 14.45 -14.60
C THR A 387 27.63 13.59 -15.85
N ALA A 388 26.93 12.46 -16.03
CA ALA A 388 27.05 11.61 -17.22
C ALA A 388 26.42 12.21 -18.49
N SER A 389 25.55 13.22 -18.35
CA SER A 389 24.86 13.90 -19.46
C SER A 389 25.56 15.20 -19.93
N GLN A 390 26.70 15.57 -19.34
CA GLN A 390 27.59 16.60 -19.90
C GLN A 390 28.65 15.96 -20.80
N PRO A 391 28.71 16.28 -22.10
CA PRO A 391 29.85 15.87 -22.93
C PRO A 391 31.10 16.54 -22.34
N THR A 392 32.13 15.75 -22.06
CA THR A 392 33.46 16.24 -21.72
C THR A 392 34.00 17.09 -22.86
N ALA A 393 33.77 18.40 -22.80
CA ALA A 393 34.42 19.39 -23.64
C ALA A 393 35.89 19.54 -23.20
N ALA A 394 36.69 18.51 -23.46
CA ALA A 394 38.14 18.58 -23.34
C ALA A 394 38.76 17.50 -24.22
N THR A 395 39.17 17.86 -25.43
CA THR A 395 40.56 17.81 -25.92
C THR A 395 40.53 17.91 -27.45
N ASN A 396 40.55 19.13 -27.99
CA ASN A 396 41.00 19.40 -29.36
C ASN A 396 41.61 20.80 -29.41
N MET A 397 42.81 20.92 -28.84
CA MET A 397 43.73 22.01 -29.13
C MET A 397 45.14 21.41 -29.23
N LYS A 398 45.46 20.89 -30.41
CA LYS A 398 46.82 20.79 -30.97
C LYS A 398 46.71 20.24 -32.39
N GLU A 399 46.56 21.16 -33.34
CA GLU A 399 47.09 21.04 -34.70
C GLU A 399 46.63 22.28 -35.49
N GLN A 400 47.39 23.37 -35.38
CA GLN A 400 47.45 24.43 -36.39
C GLN A 400 48.65 25.33 -36.10
N SER A 401 49.84 24.82 -36.45
CA SER A 401 51.01 25.63 -36.79
C SER A 401 52.01 24.72 -37.52
N ASP A 402 51.77 24.49 -38.82
CA ASP A 402 52.78 24.32 -39.85
C ASP A 402 52.07 24.07 -41.19
N GLY A 403 52.20 25.03 -42.11
CA GLY A 403 51.56 25.05 -43.43
C GLY A 403 51.50 26.46 -44.00
#